data_AF-A0A7Y2N2T0-F1
#
_entry.id   AF-A0A7Y2N2T0-F1
#
_cell.length_a   1.000
_cell.length_b   1.000
_cell.length_c   1.000
_cell.angle_alpha   90.00
_cell.angle_beta   90.00
_cell.angle_gamma   90.00
#
_symmetry.space_group_name_H-M   'P 1'
#
loop_
_entity.id
_entity.type
_entity.pdbx_description
1 polymer ?
#
loop_
_entity_poly.entity_id
_entity_poly.type
_entity_poly.pdbx_seq_one_letter_code
_entity_poly.pdbx_strand_id
1 'polypeptide(L)'
;VTLPYRELKSTFLCFLKWLWKFSATILVIVYCTFLHYATLGLPFVPYTDDLFLFGWDNLAKEVESVSQRVEDQSGIRPLAVGMDPYQISSGLAFYRAKLHRGDRQKQQAAIETTLGWHLFGWDALMYEFWAKPKDYYGQAIIAVGSSKIRVEKPYFQKRFVQVYSIHSFDVTKNDKFVNRYYYRVLRNYRQPRN
;
A
#
# COMPACT_ATOMS: atom_id res chain seq x y z
N VAL A 1 -37.97 -37.51 -38.75
CA VAL A 1 -36.79 -36.68 -39.14
C VAL A 1 -35.84 -36.63 -37.96
N THR A 2 -34.97 -37.62 -37.83
CA THR A 2 -33.96 -37.70 -36.76
C THR A 2 -32.71 -37.01 -37.25
N LEU A 3 -32.46 -35.77 -36.82
CA LEU A 3 -31.20 -35.09 -37.11
C LEU A 3 -30.05 -35.94 -36.52
N PRO A 4 -29.03 -36.31 -37.32
CA PRO A 4 -27.99 -37.22 -36.87
C PRO A 4 -27.18 -36.55 -35.76
N TYR A 5 -27.08 -37.22 -34.61
CA TYR A 5 -26.39 -36.80 -33.38
C TYR A 5 -25.00 -36.15 -33.59
N ARG A 6 -24.31 -36.49 -34.68
CA ARG A 6 -23.02 -35.93 -35.09
C ARG A 6 -23.07 -34.46 -35.52
N GLU A 7 -24.14 -34.03 -36.19
CA GLU A 7 -24.35 -32.65 -36.66
C GLU A 7 -24.72 -31.71 -35.50
N LEU A 8 -25.50 -32.21 -34.54
CA LEU A 8 -25.80 -31.49 -33.30
C LEU A 8 -24.55 -31.28 -32.45
N LYS A 9 -23.65 -32.26 -32.38
CA LYS A 9 -22.38 -32.13 -31.65
C LYS A 9 -21.42 -31.14 -32.33
N SER A 10 -21.36 -31.09 -33.66
CA SER A 10 -20.48 -30.16 -34.39
C SER A 10 -20.94 -28.70 -34.26
N THR A 11 -22.25 -28.46 -34.40
CA THR A 11 -22.86 -27.14 -34.24
C THR A 11 -22.73 -26.62 -32.81
N PHE A 12 -22.96 -27.47 -31.80
CA PHE A 12 -22.77 -27.11 -30.39
C PHE A 12 -21.32 -26.73 -30.07
N LEU A 13 -20.32 -27.48 -30.57
CA LEU A 13 -18.90 -27.16 -30.37
C LEU A 13 -18.49 -25.87 -31.09
N CYS A 14 -19.04 -25.58 -32.27
CA CYS A 14 -18.82 -24.31 -32.96
C CYS A 14 -19.43 -23.13 -32.19
N PHE A 15 -20.64 -23.28 -31.69
CA PHE A 15 -21.31 -22.27 -30.87
C PHE A 15 -20.52 -22.00 -29.58
N LEU A 16 -20.07 -23.04 -28.89
CA LEU A 16 -19.26 -22.91 -27.67
C LEU A 16 -17.91 -22.20 -27.95
N LYS A 17 -17.23 -22.54 -29.05
CA LYS A 17 -15.99 -21.85 -29.47
C LYS A 17 -16.24 -20.38 -29.80
N TRP A 18 -17.36 -20.07 -30.44
CA TRP A 18 -17.74 -18.69 -30.76
C TRP A 18 -18.04 -17.88 -29.49
N LEU A 19 -18.81 -18.46 -28.56
CA LEU A 19 -19.12 -17.85 -27.27
C LEU A 19 -17.85 -17.62 -26.44
N TRP A 20 -16.91 -18.58 -26.43
CA TRP A 20 -15.63 -18.46 -25.75
C TRP A 20 -14.77 -17.33 -26.33
N LYS A 21 -14.69 -17.23 -27.67
CA LYS A 21 -13.98 -16.12 -28.32
C LYS A 21 -14.60 -14.78 -27.95
N PHE A 22 -15.92 -14.70 -27.97
CA PHE A 22 -16.65 -13.47 -27.62
C PHE A 22 -16.43 -13.08 -26.16
N SER A 23 -16.56 -14.01 -25.22
CA SER A 23 -16.31 -13.74 -23.79
C SER A 23 -14.86 -13.35 -23.54
N ALA A 24 -13.89 -14.00 -24.21
CA ALA A 24 -12.47 -13.65 -24.10
C ALA A 24 -12.19 -12.23 -24.63
N THR A 25 -12.77 -11.86 -25.78
CA THR A 25 -12.64 -10.51 -26.33
C THR A 25 -13.24 -9.45 -25.40
N ILE A 26 -14.44 -9.70 -24.85
CA ILE A 26 -15.07 -8.81 -23.88
C ILE A 26 -14.20 -8.66 -22.64
N LEU A 27 -13.69 -9.77 -22.10
CA LEU A 27 -12.81 -9.75 -20.92
C LEU A 27 -11.59 -8.86 -21.17
N VAL A 28 -10.92 -9.02 -22.31
CA VAL A 28 -9.75 -8.20 -22.67
C VAL A 28 -10.12 -6.72 -22.76
N ILE A 29 -11.21 -6.37 -23.43
CA ILE A 29 -11.65 -4.97 -23.56
C ILE A 29 -11.93 -4.38 -22.16
N VAL A 30 -12.68 -5.09 -21.32
CA VAL A 30 -13.00 -4.64 -19.96
C VAL A 30 -11.73 -4.44 -19.13
N TYR A 31 -10.78 -5.37 -19.18
CA TYR A 31 -9.51 -5.23 -18.46
C TYR A 31 -8.66 -4.08 -19.00
N CYS A 32 -8.57 -3.91 -20.32
CA CYS A 32 -7.85 -2.79 -20.94
C CYS A 32 -8.45 -1.44 -20.50
N THR A 33 -9.77 -1.30 -20.56
CA THR A 33 -10.47 -0.09 -20.11
C THR A 33 -10.27 0.14 -18.61
N PHE A 34 -10.36 -0.89 -17.79
CA PHE A 34 -10.13 -0.80 -16.34
C PHE A 34 -8.69 -0.38 -16.01
N LEU A 35 -7.69 -0.97 -16.65
CA LEU A 35 -6.28 -0.62 -16.44
C LEU A 35 -5.97 0.79 -16.95
N HIS A 36 -6.57 1.20 -18.07
CA HIS A 36 -6.45 2.57 -18.57
C HIS A 36 -7.05 3.58 -17.59
N TYR A 37 -8.24 3.29 -17.05
CA TYR A 37 -8.85 4.08 -15.99
C TYR A 37 -7.97 4.15 -14.74
N ALA A 38 -7.40 3.03 -14.31
CA ALA A 38 -6.55 2.99 -13.12
C ALA A 38 -5.25 3.81 -13.29
N THR A 39 -4.64 3.77 -14.47
CA THR A 39 -3.35 4.43 -14.72
C THR A 39 -3.52 5.93 -14.94
N LEU A 40 -4.25 6.32 -15.99
CA LEU A 40 -4.39 7.72 -16.42
C LEU A 40 -5.51 8.46 -15.68
N GLY A 41 -6.51 7.73 -15.17
CA GLY A 41 -7.77 8.33 -14.75
C GLY A 41 -8.61 8.74 -15.95
N LEU A 42 -9.93 8.72 -15.78
CA LEU A 42 -10.83 9.34 -16.76
C LEU A 42 -11.15 10.76 -16.30
N PRO A 43 -11.12 11.77 -17.19
CA PRO A 43 -11.33 13.17 -16.81
C PRO A 43 -12.67 13.39 -16.09
N PHE A 44 -13.72 12.60 -16.42
CA PHE A 44 -15.09 12.77 -15.92
C PHE A 44 -15.52 11.78 -14.84
N VAL A 45 -14.69 10.79 -14.47
CA VAL A 45 -15.07 9.79 -13.47
C VAL A 45 -14.31 10.10 -12.16
N PRO A 46 -15.02 10.27 -11.02
CA PRO A 46 -14.35 10.43 -9.73
C PRO A 46 -13.64 9.12 -9.36
N TYR A 47 -12.46 9.23 -8.75
CA TYR A 47 -11.84 8.07 -8.14
C TYR A 47 -12.76 7.56 -7.03
N THR A 48 -12.99 6.26 -6.97
CA THR A 48 -13.72 5.68 -5.84
C THR A 48 -12.80 5.70 -4.62
N ASP A 49 -13.30 6.28 -3.53
CA ASP A 49 -12.52 6.58 -2.31
C ASP A 49 -11.88 5.34 -1.63
N ASP A 50 -12.33 4.13 -2.00
CA ASP A 50 -11.92 2.88 -1.37
C ASP A 50 -10.90 2.07 -2.21
N LEU A 51 -10.54 2.56 -3.39
CA LEU A 51 -9.51 1.88 -4.20
C LEU A 51 -8.12 2.23 -3.68
N PHE A 52 -7.58 1.31 -2.89
CA PHE A 52 -6.21 1.30 -2.38
C PHE A 52 -5.12 1.54 -3.44
N LEU A 53 -5.41 1.37 -4.73
CA LEU A 53 -4.43 1.43 -5.82
C LEU A 53 -3.96 2.86 -6.18
N PHE A 54 -4.56 3.91 -5.62
CA PHE A 54 -4.33 5.29 -6.06
C PHE A 54 -3.65 6.16 -5.01
N GLY A 55 -2.93 7.19 -5.49
CA GLY A 55 -2.39 8.25 -4.63
C GLY A 55 -1.04 7.98 -3.97
N TRP A 56 -0.41 6.84 -4.27
CA TRP A 56 0.87 6.45 -3.67
C TRP A 56 2.01 7.46 -3.81
N ASP A 57 2.10 8.15 -4.94
CA ASP A 57 3.13 9.17 -5.15
C ASP A 57 3.01 10.33 -4.15
N ASN A 58 1.79 10.80 -3.87
CA ASN A 58 1.56 11.87 -2.91
C ASN A 58 1.72 11.38 -1.47
N LEU A 59 1.19 10.19 -1.15
CA LEU A 59 1.40 9.52 0.15
C LEU A 59 2.90 9.34 0.47
N ALA A 60 3.69 8.86 -0.48
CA ALA A 60 5.13 8.68 -0.29
C ALA A 60 5.86 10.01 -0.07
N LYS A 61 5.47 11.09 -0.78
CA LYS A 61 6.04 12.43 -0.57
C LYS A 61 5.74 12.96 0.83
N GLU A 62 4.50 12.82 1.29
CA GLU A 62 4.10 13.25 2.63
C GLU A 62 4.87 12.49 3.72
N VAL A 63 4.91 11.16 3.62
CA VAL A 63 5.65 10.32 4.59
C VAL A 63 7.13 10.64 4.56
N GLU A 64 7.74 10.83 3.38
CA GLU A 64 9.15 11.19 3.27
C GLU A 64 9.44 12.58 3.87
N SER A 65 8.54 13.55 3.71
CA SER A 65 8.66 14.87 4.36
C SER A 65 8.61 14.77 5.89
N VAL A 66 7.77 13.88 6.43
CA VAL A 66 7.71 13.60 7.87
C VAL A 66 8.98 12.89 8.31
N SER A 67 9.48 11.93 7.52
CA SER A 67 10.74 11.24 7.80
C SER A 67 11.92 12.21 7.91
N GLN A 68 12.06 13.14 6.96
CA GLN A 68 13.11 14.16 6.97
C GLN A 68 12.99 15.06 8.20
N ARG A 69 11.79 15.58 8.51
CA ARG A 69 11.57 16.42 9.71
C ARG A 69 11.92 15.71 11.01
N VAL A 70 11.64 14.41 11.11
CA VAL A 70 11.97 13.63 12.30
C VAL A 70 13.48 13.35 12.33
N GLU A 71 14.09 13.03 11.20
CA GLU A 71 15.54 12.84 11.05
C GLU A 71 16.32 14.10 11.46
N ASP A 72 15.89 15.28 11.02
CA ASP A 72 16.49 16.57 11.40
C ASP A 72 16.43 16.81 12.92
N GLN A 73 15.41 16.27 13.60
CA GLN A 73 15.24 16.43 15.05
C GLN A 73 15.96 15.38 15.88
N SER A 74 16.07 14.14 15.40
CA SER A 74 16.70 13.03 16.15
C SER A 74 18.09 12.66 15.67
N GLY A 75 18.55 13.15 14.53
CA GLY A 75 19.80 12.76 13.87
C GLY A 75 19.80 11.33 13.30
N ILE A 76 18.68 10.62 13.42
CA ILE A 76 18.49 9.24 12.99
C ILE A 76 17.21 9.17 12.16
N ARG A 77 17.30 8.57 10.99
CA ARG A 77 16.16 8.38 10.09
C ARG A 77 15.11 7.46 10.72
N PRO A 78 13.83 7.87 10.81
CA PRO A 78 12.78 7.04 11.38
C PRO A 78 12.34 5.94 10.41
N LEU A 79 11.76 4.88 10.97
CA LEU A 79 11.13 3.80 10.24
C LEU A 79 9.70 4.19 9.85
N ALA A 80 9.33 4.08 8.58
CA ALA A 80 7.95 4.15 8.15
C ALA A 80 7.30 2.78 8.28
N VAL A 81 6.22 2.67 9.05
CA VAL A 81 5.53 1.41 9.29
C VAL A 81 4.10 1.49 8.77
N GLY A 82 3.75 0.61 7.83
CA GLY A 82 2.37 0.45 7.39
C GLY A 82 1.55 -0.30 8.46
N MET A 83 0.44 0.30 8.89
CA MET A 83 -0.50 -0.28 9.87
C MET A 83 -1.51 -1.20 9.20
N ASP A 84 -1.01 -2.13 8.39
CA ASP A 84 -1.77 -3.12 7.65
C ASP A 84 -0.85 -4.32 7.31
N PRO A 85 -1.39 -5.44 6.79
CA PRO A 85 -0.59 -6.64 6.51
C PRO A 85 0.58 -6.43 5.53
N TYR A 86 0.44 -5.63 4.48
CA TYR A 86 1.49 -5.46 3.45
C TYR A 86 1.23 -4.30 2.48
N GLN A 87 -0.01 -3.92 2.29
CA GLN A 87 -0.51 -2.92 1.38
C GLN A 87 0.26 -1.58 1.54
N ILE A 88 0.11 -0.85 2.65
CA ILE A 88 0.76 0.47 2.82
C ILE A 88 2.27 0.31 2.86
N SER A 89 2.79 -0.71 3.56
CA SER A 89 4.22 -0.99 3.65
C SER A 89 4.86 -1.19 2.27
N SER A 90 4.25 -2.00 1.41
CA SER A 90 4.78 -2.28 0.06
C SER A 90 4.66 -1.05 -0.84
N GLY A 91 3.53 -0.33 -0.75
CA GLY A 91 3.33 0.92 -1.48
C GLY A 91 4.38 1.97 -1.07
N LEU A 92 4.60 2.18 0.22
CA LEU A 92 5.62 3.09 0.72
C LEU A 92 7.02 2.66 0.30
N ALA A 93 7.38 1.37 0.41
CA ALA A 93 8.70 0.89 0.04
C ALA A 93 9.01 1.19 -1.44
N PHE A 94 8.05 0.92 -2.34
CA PHE A 94 8.21 1.19 -3.77
C PHE A 94 8.22 2.69 -4.09
N TYR A 95 7.20 3.44 -3.63
CA TYR A 95 7.02 4.83 -4.04
C TYR A 95 8.00 5.78 -3.35
N ARG A 96 8.44 5.51 -2.12
CA ARG A 96 9.54 6.27 -1.50
C ARG A 96 10.87 6.02 -2.22
N ALA A 97 11.16 4.78 -2.62
CA ALA A 97 12.33 4.50 -3.44
C ALA A 97 12.25 5.22 -4.81
N LYS A 98 11.07 5.24 -5.44
CA LYS A 98 10.83 5.95 -6.71
C LYS A 98 11.14 7.45 -6.61
N LEU A 99 10.88 8.11 -5.47
CA LEU A 99 11.20 9.54 -5.27
C LEU A 99 12.70 9.82 -5.35
N HIS A 100 13.53 8.85 -4.99
CA HIS A 100 14.99 8.96 -5.00
C HIS A 100 15.62 8.37 -6.26
N ARG A 101 14.86 8.28 -7.37
CA ARG A 101 15.38 7.78 -8.65
C ARG A 101 16.63 8.59 -9.06
N GLY A 102 17.76 7.91 -9.17
CA GLY A 102 19.08 8.51 -9.43
C GLY A 102 20.07 8.41 -8.27
N ASP A 103 19.58 8.22 -7.04
CA ASP A 103 20.42 8.02 -5.85
C ASP A 103 20.18 6.61 -5.27
N ARG A 104 21.10 5.69 -5.56
CA ARG A 104 20.98 4.28 -5.13
C ARG A 104 21.02 4.12 -3.62
N GLN A 105 21.77 4.97 -2.90
CA GLN A 105 21.87 4.89 -1.45
C GLN A 105 20.55 5.32 -0.79
N LYS A 106 19.96 6.44 -1.24
CA LYS A 106 18.67 6.89 -0.71
C LYS A 106 17.52 5.96 -1.07
N GLN A 107 17.55 5.35 -2.26
CA GLN A 107 16.60 4.30 -2.63
C GLN A 107 16.66 3.12 -1.66
N GLN A 108 17.86 2.61 -1.40
CA GLN A 108 18.05 1.49 -0.50
C GLN A 108 17.61 1.85 0.93
N ALA A 109 17.99 3.03 1.42
CA ALA A 109 17.56 3.52 2.73
C ALA A 109 16.03 3.64 2.83
N ALA A 110 15.34 4.11 1.78
CA ALA A 110 13.88 4.18 1.78
C ALA A 110 13.22 2.80 1.88
N ILE A 111 13.80 1.77 1.25
CA ILE A 111 13.31 0.39 1.31
C ILE A 111 13.56 -0.20 2.69
N GLU A 112 14.79 -0.10 3.21
CA GLU A 112 15.20 -0.67 4.50
C GLU A 112 14.52 0.00 5.70
N THR A 113 14.17 1.28 5.56
CA THR A 113 13.41 2.03 6.58
C THR A 113 11.89 1.92 6.40
N THR A 114 11.39 1.04 5.53
CA THR A 114 9.95 0.78 5.39
C THR A 114 9.60 -0.63 5.86
N LEU A 115 8.74 -0.75 6.87
CA LEU A 115 8.44 -2.00 7.57
C LEU A 115 6.93 -2.21 7.76
N GLY A 116 6.54 -3.42 8.15
CA GLY A 116 5.16 -3.77 8.47
C GLY A 116 4.81 -3.64 9.95
N TRP A 117 3.52 -3.75 10.25
CA TRP A 117 2.97 -3.71 11.61
C TRP A 117 3.40 -4.89 12.51
N HIS A 118 4.25 -5.81 12.00
CA HIS A 118 4.81 -6.93 12.77
C HIS A 118 5.76 -6.47 13.87
N LEU A 119 6.30 -5.26 13.76
CA LEU A 119 6.94 -4.59 14.88
C LEU A 119 6.00 -4.47 16.10
N PHE A 120 4.69 -4.47 15.89
CA PHE A 120 3.71 -4.43 16.99
C PHE A 120 3.19 -5.81 17.39
N GLY A 121 3.62 -6.88 16.72
CA GLY A 121 3.22 -8.27 17.00
C GLY A 121 2.06 -8.79 16.15
N TRP A 122 1.82 -8.20 14.98
CA TRP A 122 0.81 -8.63 14.01
C TRP A 122 1.45 -9.26 12.77
N ASP A 123 0.71 -10.13 12.08
CA ASP A 123 1.22 -10.80 10.87
C ASP A 123 1.40 -9.83 9.70
N ALA A 124 2.65 -9.58 9.29
CA ALA A 124 3.00 -8.75 8.12
C ALA A 124 3.52 -9.56 6.91
N LEU A 125 3.16 -10.84 6.81
CA LEU A 125 3.62 -11.74 5.75
C LEU A 125 5.17 -11.76 5.65
N MET A 126 5.71 -11.40 4.48
CA MET A 126 7.16 -11.46 4.22
C MET A 126 7.97 -10.46 5.05
N TYR A 127 7.36 -9.36 5.51
CA TYR A 127 8.06 -8.37 6.33
C TYR A 127 8.57 -8.96 7.66
N GLU A 128 7.90 -9.98 8.20
CA GLU A 128 8.33 -10.67 9.42
C GLU A 128 9.65 -11.43 9.24
N PHE A 129 9.85 -11.97 8.04
CA PHE A 129 11.05 -12.73 7.69
C PHE A 129 12.21 -11.82 7.33
N TRP A 130 11.93 -10.68 6.69
CA TRP A 130 12.96 -9.74 6.24
C TRP A 130 13.51 -8.85 7.35
N ALA A 131 12.70 -8.53 8.36
CA ALA A 131 13.05 -7.54 9.37
C ALA A 131 12.62 -8.00 10.77
N LYS A 132 13.58 -8.30 11.65
CA LYS A 132 13.25 -8.73 13.01
C LYS A 132 13.02 -7.51 13.91
N PRO A 133 11.97 -7.50 14.75
CA PRO A 133 11.69 -6.36 15.62
C PRO A 133 12.85 -5.93 16.54
N LYS A 134 13.75 -6.86 16.89
CA LYS A 134 14.89 -6.61 17.77
C LYS A 134 15.94 -5.68 17.17
N ASP A 135 16.03 -5.62 15.85
CA ASP A 135 17.07 -4.86 15.14
C ASP A 135 16.78 -3.35 15.12
N TYR A 136 15.55 -2.96 15.52
CA TYR A 136 15.03 -1.61 15.40
C TYR A 136 14.77 -0.93 16.75
N TYR A 137 15.17 -1.54 17.86
CA TYR A 137 14.99 -0.94 19.19
C TYR A 137 15.70 0.40 19.31
N GLY A 138 15.07 1.34 20.01
CA GLY A 138 15.52 2.72 20.17
C GLY A 138 15.14 3.66 19.02
N GLN A 139 14.77 3.13 17.84
CA GLN A 139 14.43 3.96 16.69
C GLN A 139 13.08 4.67 16.83
N ALA A 140 12.92 5.77 16.09
CA ALA A 140 11.64 6.43 15.90
C ALA A 140 10.85 5.72 14.79
N ILE A 141 9.54 5.63 14.95
CA ILE A 141 8.62 5.00 14.02
C ILE A 141 7.55 6.00 13.61
N ILE A 142 7.25 6.06 12.32
CA ILE A 142 6.12 6.74 11.73
C ILE A 142 5.11 5.65 11.36
N ALA A 143 4.10 5.46 12.20
CA ALA A 143 3.00 4.54 11.93
C ALA A 143 2.02 5.21 10.96
N VAL A 144 1.74 4.58 9.83
CA VAL A 144 0.86 5.09 8.76
C VAL A 144 -0.29 4.11 8.56
N GLY A 145 -1.53 4.57 8.68
CA GLY A 145 -2.72 3.74 8.53
C GLY A 145 -3.78 4.40 7.66
N SER A 146 -4.59 3.58 6.99
CA SER A 146 -5.76 4.04 6.22
C SER A 146 -6.98 4.38 7.09
N SER A 147 -6.87 4.29 8.41
CA SER A 147 -7.91 4.78 9.33
C SER A 147 -7.29 5.30 10.61
N LYS A 148 -7.99 6.22 11.28
CA LYS A 148 -7.54 6.81 12.55
C LYS A 148 -7.34 5.73 13.62
N ILE A 149 -8.25 4.77 13.70
CA ILE A 149 -8.21 3.66 14.66
C ILE A 149 -6.91 2.86 14.52
N ARG A 150 -6.43 2.63 13.29
CA ARG A 150 -5.18 1.91 13.02
C ARG A 150 -3.93 2.62 13.56
N VAL A 151 -3.99 3.92 13.87
CA VAL A 151 -2.87 4.68 14.47
C VAL A 151 -3.20 5.18 15.89
N GLU A 152 -4.28 4.67 16.49
CA GLU A 152 -4.68 5.04 17.84
C GLU A 152 -3.99 4.22 18.94
N LYS A 153 -4.14 4.71 20.17
CA LYS A 153 -3.35 4.31 21.34
C LYS A 153 -3.33 2.81 21.67
N PRO A 154 -4.39 1.97 21.51
CA PRO A 154 -4.33 0.60 22.02
C PRO A 154 -3.25 -0.26 21.35
N TYR A 155 -2.87 0.02 20.10
CA TYR A 155 -1.89 -0.77 19.35
C TYR A 155 -0.43 -0.60 19.83
N PHE A 156 -0.11 0.49 20.54
CA PHE A 156 1.28 0.89 20.81
C PHE A 156 1.66 0.85 22.29
N GLN A 157 0.70 0.68 23.22
CA GLN A 157 0.91 0.93 24.65
C GLN A 157 2.03 0.09 25.29
N LYS A 158 2.28 -1.12 24.77
CA LYS A 158 3.28 -2.03 25.34
C LYS A 158 4.70 -1.80 24.85
N ARG A 159 4.91 -1.00 23.80
CA ARG A 159 6.18 -0.94 23.04
C ARG A 159 6.81 0.45 22.92
N PHE A 160 6.15 1.51 23.41
CA PHE A 160 6.65 2.88 23.27
C PHE A 160 6.50 3.73 24.53
N VAL A 161 7.42 4.68 24.67
CA VAL A 161 7.44 5.65 25.77
C VAL A 161 6.79 6.98 25.39
N GLN A 162 6.95 7.40 24.13
CA GLN A 162 6.45 8.70 23.66
C GLN A 162 5.60 8.51 22.41
N VAL A 163 4.36 8.98 22.51
CA VAL A 163 3.31 8.74 21.51
C VAL A 163 2.70 10.10 21.16
N TYR A 164 3.07 10.69 20.02
CA TYR A 164 2.70 12.06 19.64
C TYR A 164 1.24 12.16 19.15
N SER A 165 0.77 13.34 18.74
CA SER A 165 -0.57 13.53 18.15
C SER A 165 -0.74 12.73 16.85
N ILE A 166 -1.98 12.34 16.57
CA ILE A 166 -2.35 11.75 15.27
C ILE A 166 -2.56 12.89 14.29
N HIS A 167 -1.99 12.74 13.11
CA HIS A 167 -2.16 13.67 12.01
C HIS A 167 -2.85 12.95 10.85
N SER A 168 -3.59 13.69 10.04
CA SER A 168 -4.19 13.21 8.81
C SER A 168 -3.68 14.01 7.64
N PHE A 169 -3.57 13.39 6.47
CA PHE A 169 -3.35 14.10 5.22
C PHE A 169 -4.22 13.48 4.13
N ASP A 170 -4.66 14.37 3.23
CA ASP A 170 -5.49 14.03 2.09
C ASP A 170 -4.59 13.71 0.92
N VAL A 171 -4.75 12.50 0.41
CA VAL A 171 -3.98 12.03 -0.73
C VAL A 171 -4.74 12.36 -2.00
N THR A 172 -4.05 13.06 -2.90
CA THR A 172 -4.61 13.47 -4.18
C THR A 172 -3.91 12.80 -5.35
N LYS A 173 -4.65 12.60 -6.45
CA LYS A 173 -4.14 12.20 -7.76
C LYS A 173 -4.77 13.10 -8.81
N ASN A 174 -3.96 13.76 -9.64
CA ASN A 174 -4.43 14.75 -10.62
C ASN A 174 -5.35 15.80 -9.97
N ASP A 175 -4.94 16.34 -8.82
CA ASP A 175 -5.68 17.34 -8.01
C ASP A 175 -7.07 16.90 -7.50
N LYS A 176 -7.42 15.62 -7.67
CA LYS A 176 -8.65 15.04 -7.11
C LYS A 176 -8.33 14.28 -5.84
N PHE A 177 -9.19 14.42 -4.83
CA PHE A 177 -9.13 13.59 -3.62
C PHE A 177 -9.28 12.11 -4.01
N VAL A 178 -8.47 11.28 -3.36
CA VAL A 178 -8.48 9.82 -3.55
C VAL A 178 -8.74 9.12 -2.23
N ASN A 179 -7.99 9.46 -1.18
CA ASN A 179 -8.11 8.82 0.11
C ASN A 179 -7.51 9.69 1.22
N ARG A 180 -7.89 9.43 2.47
CA ARG A 180 -7.32 10.06 3.66
C ARG A 180 -6.52 9.04 4.46
N TYR A 181 -5.24 9.33 4.66
CA TYR A 181 -4.39 8.53 5.53
C TYR A 181 -4.13 9.25 6.84
N TYR A 182 -3.81 8.46 7.85
CA TYR A 182 -3.48 8.92 9.18
C TYR A 182 -2.07 8.47 9.51
N TYR A 183 -1.31 9.33 10.14
CA TYR A 183 0.01 8.96 10.64
C TYR A 183 0.22 9.42 12.07
N ARG A 184 1.18 8.76 12.70
CA ARG A 184 1.61 9.08 14.05
C ARG A 184 3.09 8.81 14.22
N VAL A 185 3.77 9.74 14.86
CA VAL A 185 5.18 9.57 15.24
C VAL A 185 5.25 8.93 16.64
N LEU A 186 6.03 7.88 16.74
CA LEU A 186 6.31 7.09 17.93
C LEU A 186 7.81 7.15 18.18
N ARG A 187 8.25 7.45 19.40
CA ARG A 187 9.69 7.49 19.72
C ARG A 187 10.05 6.44 20.77
N ASN A 188 11.29 5.99 20.67
CA ASN A 188 11.90 5.04 21.59
C ASN A 188 11.17 3.69 21.57
N TYR A 189 11.25 3.02 20.42
CA TYR A 189 10.71 1.67 20.22
C TYR A 189 11.41 0.65 21.12
N ARG A 190 10.65 -0.15 21.87
CA ARG A 190 11.19 -1.07 22.88
C ARG A 190 10.53 -2.43 22.82
N GLN A 191 11.21 -3.39 23.43
CA GLN A 191 10.65 -4.72 23.67
C GLN A 191 9.32 -4.60 24.44
N PRO A 192 8.28 -5.38 24.08
CA PRO A 192 7.03 -5.40 24.82
C PRO A 192 7.31 -5.77 26.28
N ARG A 193 6.84 -4.93 27.20
CA ARG A 193 6.89 -5.24 28.64
C ARG A 193 5.79 -6.26 28.95
N ASN A 194 6.18 -7.39 29.52
CA ASN A 194 5.25 -8.40 30.05
C ASN A 194 4.41 -7.82 31.18
#